data_AF-A0A955UEH7-F1
#
_entry.id   AF-A0A955UEH7-F1
#
_cell.length_a   1.000
_cell.length_b   1.000
_cell.length_c   1.000
_cell.angle_alpha   90.00
_cell.angle_beta   90.00
_cell.angle_gamma   90.00
#
_symmetry.space_group_name_H-M   'P 1'
#
loop_
_entity.id
_entity.type
_entity.pdbx_description
1 polymer ?
#
loop_
_entity_poly.entity_id
_entity_poly.type
_entity_poly.pdbx_seq_one_letter_code
_entity_poly.pdbx_strand_id
1 'polypeptide(L)' 'IATSNWLVEKTGITPATVNKALGHMEQLGIVRELTAQKRNRLFSYSQYVEILNRGTEILEP' A
#
# COMPACT_ATOMS: atom_id res chain seq x y z
N ILE A 1 -3.12 0.08 -5.55
CA ILE A 1 -2.30 1.20 -5.02
C ILE A 1 -3.22 2.25 -4.42
N ALA A 2 -2.91 2.75 -3.22
CA ALA A 2 -3.72 3.73 -2.49
C ALA A 2 -2.83 4.79 -1.82
N THR A 3 -3.37 5.98 -1.59
CA THR A 3 -2.74 7.04 -0.79
C THR A 3 -3.45 7.19 0.56
N SER A 4 -2.74 7.73 1.55
CA SER A 4 -3.32 7.99 2.88
C SER A 4 -4.54 8.91 2.83
N ASN A 5 -4.48 9.99 2.01
CA ASN A 5 -5.62 10.90 1.85
C ASN A 5 -6.85 10.22 1.23
N TRP A 6 -6.64 9.37 0.22
CA TRP A 6 -7.73 8.60 -0.38
C TRP A 6 -8.41 7.66 0.63
N LEU A 7 -7.63 7.05 1.52
CA LEU A 7 -8.16 6.21 2.60
C LEU A 7 -8.95 7.02 3.63
N VAL A 8 -8.50 8.22 3.98
CA VAL A 8 -9.25 9.14 4.85
C VAL A 8 -10.61 9.47 4.24
N GLU A 9 -10.65 9.84 2.96
CA GLU A 9 -11.89 10.17 2.25
C GLU A 9 -12.86 8.97 2.16
N LYS A 10 -12.32 7.76 1.91
CA LYS A 10 -13.15 6.56 1.74
C LYS A 10 -13.63 5.93 3.04
N THR A 11 -12.87 6.06 4.12
CA THR A 11 -13.17 5.40 5.40
C THR A 11 -13.76 6.35 6.44
N GLY A 12 -13.63 7.67 6.27
CA GLY A 12 -14.00 8.66 7.28
C GLY A 12 -13.11 8.65 8.53
N ILE A 13 -12.02 7.86 8.52
CA ILE A 13 -11.08 7.75 9.63
C ILE A 13 -10.12 8.93 9.62
N THR A 14 -9.73 9.41 10.80
CA THR A 14 -8.78 10.53 10.90
C THR A 14 -7.42 10.20 10.25
N PRO A 15 -6.71 11.21 9.69
CA PRO A 15 -5.40 10.99 9.07
C PRO A 15 -4.38 10.33 10.01
N ALA A 16 -4.39 10.67 11.29
CA ALA A 16 -3.46 10.10 12.27
C ALA A 16 -3.69 8.59 12.45
N THR A 17 -4.96 8.16 12.52
CA THR A 17 -5.30 6.74 12.64
C THR A 17 -5.01 5.98 11.35
N VAL A 18 -5.32 6.55 10.18
CA VAL A 18 -4.98 5.94 8.88
C VAL A 18 -3.47 5.73 8.74
N ASN A 19 -2.66 6.73 9.07
CA ASN A 19 -1.21 6.62 9.00
C ASN A 19 -0.65 5.58 9.99
N LYS A 20 -1.21 5.50 11.19
CA LYS A 20 -0.82 4.48 12.18
C LYS A 20 -1.16 3.07 11.70
N ALA A 21 -2.35 2.89 11.14
CA ALA A 21 -2.78 1.62 10.56
C ALA A 21 -1.90 1.20 9.37
N LEU A 22 -1.59 2.14 8.46
CA LEU A 22 -0.65 1.89 7.36
C LEU A 22 0.73 1.48 7.84
N GLY A 23 1.25 2.13 8.90
CA GLY A 23 2.52 1.73 9.52
C GLY A 23 2.49 0.31 10.08
N HIS A 24 1.41 -0.08 10.77
CA HIS A 24 1.26 -1.46 11.28
C HIS A 24 1.15 -2.47 10.12
N MET A 25 0.36 -2.16 9.09
CA MET A 25 0.23 -3.04 7.91
C MET A 25 1.54 -3.18 7.15
N GLU A 26 2.36 -2.14 7.10
CA GLU A 26 3.72 -2.19 6.51
C GLU A 26 4.65 -3.09 7.34
N GLN A 27 4.63 -2.96 8.67
CA GLN A 27 5.40 -3.83 9.57
C GLN A 27 4.99 -5.31 9.47
N LEU A 28 3.71 -5.58 9.24
CA LEU A 28 3.19 -6.93 9.03
C LEU A 28 3.47 -7.47 7.61
N GLY A 29 4.06 -6.67 6.71
CA GLY A 29 4.34 -7.05 5.32
C GLY A 29 3.11 -7.10 4.41
N ILE A 30 1.95 -6.65 4.90
CA ILE A 30 0.68 -6.63 4.16
C ILE A 30 0.79 -5.59 3.04
N VAL A 31 1.17 -4.37 3.38
CA VAL A 31 1.36 -3.29 2.41
C VAL A 31 2.83 -2.89 2.31
N ARG A 32 3.21 -2.27 1.19
CA ARG A 32 4.55 -1.69 0.98
C ARG A 32 4.43 -0.26 0.48
N GLU A 33 5.20 0.64 1.08
CA GLU A 33 5.35 1.98 0.53
C GLU A 33 6.25 1.99 -0.72
N LEU A 34 5.85 2.75 -1.74
CA LEU A 34 6.49 2.76 -3.06
C LEU A 34 7.31 4.03 -3.35
N THR A 35 7.04 5.16 -2.68
CA THR A 35 7.53 6.47 -3.16
C THR A 35 8.67 7.07 -2.33
N ALA A 36 8.97 6.55 -1.14
CA ALA A 36 9.91 7.09 -0.15
C ALA A 36 9.70 8.61 0.14
N GLN A 37 8.47 9.11 -0.06
CA GLN A 37 8.19 10.54 0.03
C GLN A 37 7.72 10.97 1.43
N LYS A 38 7.91 12.25 1.75
CA LYS A 38 7.47 12.82 3.04
C LYS A 38 5.95 13.05 3.10
N ARG A 39 5.28 13.20 1.95
CA ARG A 39 3.83 13.42 1.79
C ARG A 39 3.35 12.67 0.55
N ASN A 40 2.04 12.43 0.44
CA ASN A 40 1.44 11.71 -0.70
C ASN A 40 2.07 10.33 -0.96
N ARG A 41 2.49 9.65 0.12
CA ARG A 41 3.05 8.29 0.06
C ARG A 41 2.07 7.34 -0.63
N LEU A 42 2.57 6.56 -1.59
CA LEU A 42 1.80 5.50 -2.25
C LEU A 42 2.05 4.17 -1.55
N PHE A 43 0.98 3.49 -1.21
CA PHE A 43 1.02 2.16 -0.61
C PHE A 43 0.44 1.14 -1.60
N SER A 44 1.13 0.03 -1.76
CA SER A 44 0.67 -1.12 -2.54
C SER A 44 0.34 -2.28 -1.61
N TYR A 45 -0.68 -3.06 -1.96
CA TYR A 45 -0.98 -4.31 -1.27
C TYR A 45 -0.10 -5.41 -1.89
N SER A 46 1.09 -5.59 -1.33
CA SER A 46 2.18 -6.39 -1.90
C SER A 46 1.78 -7.82 -2.16
N GLN A 47 1.11 -8.45 -1.20
CA GLN A 47 0.68 -9.85 -1.31
C GLN A 47 -0.36 -10.05 -2.42
N TYR A 48 -1.24 -9.08 -2.64
CA TYR A 48 -2.23 -9.16 -3.72
C TYR A 48 -1.61 -8.92 -5.10
N VAL A 49 -0.66 -8.00 -5.21
CA VAL A 49 0.12 -7.82 -6.45
C VAL A 49 0.92 -9.08 -6.77
N GLU A 50 1.52 -9.72 -5.77
CA GLU A 50 2.22 -10.99 -5.96
C GLU A 50 1.27 -12.09 -6.46
N ILE A 51 0.08 -12.23 -5.85
CA ILE A 51 -0.93 -13.18 -6.31
C ILE A 51 -1.37 -12.90 -7.75
N LEU A 52 -1.63 -11.64 -8.10
CA LEU A 52 -2.01 -11.26 -9.46
C LEU A 52 -0.90 -11.50 -10.48
N ASN A 53 0.36 -11.37 -10.06
CA ASN A 53 1.51 -11.60 -10.93
C ASN A 53 1.83 -13.10 -11.15
N ARG A 54 1.33 -14.00 -10.29
CA ARG A 54 1.57 -15.45 -10.46
C ARG A 54 0.96 -15.95 -11.76
N GLY A 55 1.79 -16.49 -12.64
CA GLY A 55 1.37 -16.96 -13.97
C GLY A 55 1.27 -15.86 -15.04
N THR A 56 1.55 -14.60 -14.69
CA THR A 56 1.86 -13.53 -15.65
C THR A 56 3.33 -13.12 -15.57
N GLU A 57 4.18 -13.96 -14.97
CA GLU A 57 5.62 -13.72 -14.97
C GLU A 57 6.10 -13.70 -16.42
N ILE A 58 6.64 -12.55 -16.84
CA ILE A 58 7.31 -12.44 -18.13
C ILE A 58 8.57 -13.30 -18.02
N LEU A 59 8.58 -14.43 -18.71
CA LEU A 59 9.81 -15.18 -19.01
C LEU A 59 10.66 -14.27 -19.91
N GLU A 60 11.60 -13.54 -19.32
CA GLU A 60 12.63 -12.90 -20.12
C GLU A 60 13.56 -13.98 -20.72
N PRO A 61 13.97 -13.84 -21.99
CA PRO A 61 14.84 -14.78 -22.70
C PRO A 61 16.30 -14.78 -22.23
#